data_AF-A0A0F9HS77-F1
#
_entry.id   AF-A0A0F9HS77-F1
#
_cell.length_a   1.000
_cell.length_b   1.000
_cell.length_c   1.000
_cell.angle_alpha   90.00
_cell.angle_beta   90.00
_cell.angle_gamma   90.00
#
_symmetry.space_group_name_H-M   'P 1'
#
loop_
_entity.id
_entity.type
_entity.pdbx_description
1 polymer ?
#
loop_
_entity_poly.entity_id
_entity_poly.type
_entity_poly.pdbx_seq_one_letter_code
_entity_poly.pdbx_strand_id
1 'polypeptide(L)'
;MEIPILLGANPKIANPVEWIPIRFGRWFVRIVDLKDSELVLYSKDPDTKVTLTLSLNGQVFYGPCLVRAEFVKRGTERAVSIFAKEHHAD
;
A
#
# COMPACT_ATOMS: atom_id res chain seq x y z
N MET A 1 1.58 15.45 -2.21
CA MET A 1 0.16 15.04 -2.03
C MET A 1 0.07 13.58 -1.57
N GLU A 2 -1.11 13.04 -1.22
CA GLU A 2 -1.29 11.60 -0.95
C GLU A 2 -2.49 11.00 -1.70
N ILE A 3 -2.37 9.72 -2.09
CA ILE A 3 -3.41 8.93 -2.74
C ILE A 3 -3.71 7.71 -1.85
N PRO A 4 -4.96 7.48 -1.43
CA PRO A 4 -5.31 6.29 -0.67
C PRO A 4 -5.25 5.05 -1.57
N ILE A 5 -4.46 4.06 -1.16
CA ILE A 5 -4.41 2.73 -1.78
C ILE A 5 -5.44 1.81 -1.10
N LEU A 6 -5.52 1.90 0.22
CA LEU A 6 -6.45 1.17 1.07
C LEU A 6 -6.91 2.11 2.17
N LEU A 7 -8.22 2.24 2.42
CA LEU A 7 -8.73 3.19 3.42
C LEU A 7 -9.61 2.48 4.44
N GLY A 8 -9.19 2.48 5.70
CA GLY A 8 -9.98 1.97 6.82
C GLY A 8 -10.37 0.49 6.70
N ALA A 9 -9.58 -0.31 5.98
CA ALA A 9 -9.95 -1.68 5.66
C ALA A 9 -9.83 -2.58 6.89
N ASN A 10 -10.94 -3.20 7.28
CA ASN A 10 -10.95 -4.18 8.35
C ASN A 10 -10.45 -5.53 7.82
N PRO A 11 -9.30 -6.05 8.29
CA PRO A 11 -8.73 -7.31 7.81
C PRO A 11 -9.67 -8.51 7.90
N LYS A 12 -10.69 -8.49 8.77
CA LYS A 12 -11.63 -9.61 8.93
C LYS A 12 -12.65 -9.72 7.80
N ILE A 13 -12.97 -8.60 7.14
CA ILE A 13 -14.05 -8.53 6.13
C ILE A 13 -13.60 -7.93 4.81
N ALA A 14 -12.48 -7.22 4.78
CA ALA A 14 -11.98 -6.58 3.57
C ALA A 14 -11.54 -7.62 2.53
N ASN A 15 -11.90 -7.34 1.28
CA ASN A 15 -11.41 -8.04 0.10
C ASN A 15 -10.95 -7.02 -0.95
N PRO A 16 -9.78 -6.38 -0.76
CA PRO A 16 -9.28 -5.37 -1.68
C PRO A 16 -8.86 -6.02 -3.01
N VAL A 17 -9.62 -5.72 -4.06
CA VAL A 17 -9.38 -6.25 -5.42
C VAL A 17 -9.05 -5.15 -6.44
N GLU A 18 -9.23 -3.89 -6.05
CA GLU A 18 -9.10 -2.73 -6.92
C GLU A 18 -7.65 -2.34 -7.18
N TRP A 19 -7.38 -1.94 -8.42
CA TRP A 19 -6.10 -1.35 -8.84
C TRP A 19 -6.20 0.16 -8.78
N ILE A 20 -5.31 0.78 -8.00
CA ILE A 20 -5.28 2.22 -7.75
C ILE A 20 -4.17 2.87 -8.59
N PRO A 21 -4.48 3.90 -9.40
CA PRO A 21 -3.47 4.62 -10.16
C PRO A 21 -2.69 5.60 -9.29
N ILE A 22 -1.39 5.40 -9.19
CA ILE A 22 -0.46 6.34 -8.58
C ILE A 22 0.17 7.18 -9.69
N ARG A 23 -0.07 8.50 -9.64
CA ARG A 23 0.39 9.45 -10.67
C ARG A 23 1.72 10.11 -10.34
N PHE A 24 2.28 9.86 -9.16
CA PHE A 24 3.54 10.44 -8.71
C PHE A 24 4.72 9.74 -9.40
N GLY A 25 5.69 10.53 -9.89
CA GLY A 25 6.95 9.98 -10.43
C GLY A 25 7.80 9.30 -9.36
N ARG A 26 7.71 9.78 -8.11
CA ARG A 26 8.37 9.21 -6.93
C ARG A 26 7.47 9.37 -5.72
N TRP A 27 7.35 8.32 -4.92
CA TRP A 27 6.44 8.31 -3.77
C TRP A 27 6.91 7.29 -2.72
N PHE A 28 6.43 7.38 -1.49
CA PHE A 28 6.65 6.36 -0.48
C PHE A 28 5.34 5.86 0.12
N VAL A 29 5.39 4.64 0.65
CA VAL A 29 4.22 4.03 1.31
C VAL A 29 4.13 4.53 2.73
N ARG A 30 2.93 4.97 3.12
CA ARG A 30 2.55 5.26 4.50
C ARG A 30 1.49 4.28 4.95
N ILE A 31 1.76 3.56 6.03
CA ILE A 31 0.82 2.60 6.63
C ILE A 31 0.32 3.12 7.98
N VAL A 32 -0.97 2.96 8.25
CA VAL A 32 -1.62 3.39 9.49
C VAL A 32 -2.36 2.21 10.12
N ASP A 33 -2.19 2.06 11.43
CA ASP A 33 -2.86 1.08 12.31
C ASP A 33 -2.62 -0.41 11.98
N LEU A 34 -1.55 -0.73 11.25
CA LEU A 34 -1.09 -2.09 11.04
C LEU A 34 -0.41 -2.65 12.31
N LYS A 35 -0.86 -3.80 12.79
CA LYS A 35 -0.31 -4.50 13.97
C LYS A 35 0.18 -5.90 13.62
N ASP A 36 -0.71 -6.77 13.16
CA ASP A 36 -0.47 -8.21 13.01
C ASP A 36 -0.98 -8.79 11.67
N SER A 37 -1.70 -8.00 10.87
CA SER A 37 -1.90 -8.34 9.46
C SER A 37 -0.58 -8.31 8.69
N GLU A 38 -0.53 -9.12 7.62
CA GLU A 38 0.51 -9.04 6.60
C GLU A 38 -0.16 -8.66 5.27
N LEU A 39 0.38 -7.63 4.61
CA LEU A 39 -0.13 -7.16 3.33
C LEU A 39 0.92 -7.30 2.23
N VAL A 40 0.48 -7.42 0.99
CA VAL A 40 1.32 -7.33 -0.20
C VAL A 40 0.82 -6.17 -1.05
N LEU A 41 1.74 -5.40 -1.62
CA LEU A 41 1.42 -4.42 -2.65
C LEU A 41 1.92 -4.91 -3.99
N TYR A 42 0.98 -5.26 -4.85
CA TYR A 42 1.26 -5.60 -6.22
C TYR A 42 1.37 -4.31 -7.04
N SER A 43 2.35 -4.26 -7.95
CA SER A 43 2.34 -3.33 -9.07
C SER A 43 1.97 -4.08 -10.35
N LYS A 44 1.32 -3.40 -11.30
CA LYS A 44 1.13 -3.91 -12.67
C LYS A 44 2.35 -3.74 -13.56
N ASP A 45 3.44 -3.18 -13.05
CA ASP A 45 4.73 -3.30 -13.72
C ASP A 45 5.17 -4.78 -13.69
N PRO A 46 5.51 -5.39 -14.84
CA PRO A 46 5.83 -6.81 -14.93
C PRO A 46 6.98 -7.25 -14.01
N ASP A 47 7.84 -6.32 -13.61
CA ASP A 47 9.04 -6.61 -12.82
C ASP A 47 8.89 -6.35 -11.30
N THR A 48 7.71 -5.89 -10.82
CA THR A 48 7.62 -5.42 -9.42
C THR A 48 6.43 -6.03 -8.65
N LYS A 49 6.68 -7.11 -7.91
CA LYS A 49 5.84 -7.53 -6.79
C LYS A 49 6.53 -7.16 -5.49
N VAL A 50 5.89 -6.35 -4.65
CA VAL A 50 6.48 -5.88 -3.39
C VAL A 50 5.64 -6.36 -2.22
N THR A 51 6.22 -7.19 -1.35
CA THR A 51 5.56 -7.62 -0.12
C THR A 51 5.62 -6.49 0.91
N LEU A 52 4.50 -5.81 1.20
CA LEU A 52 4.40 -4.78 2.24
C LEU A 52 4.38 -5.39 3.65
N THR A 53 5.55 -5.59 4.21
CA THR A 53 5.70 -5.76 5.65
C THR A 53 5.79 -4.40 6.36
N LEU A 54 5.60 -4.38 7.69
CA LEU A 54 5.80 -3.19 8.54
C LEU A 54 7.12 -2.45 8.26
N SER A 55 8.15 -3.17 7.80
CA SER A 55 9.46 -2.62 7.43
C SER A 55 9.49 -1.80 6.14
N LEU A 56 8.40 -1.74 5.35
CA LEU A 56 8.34 -0.96 4.11
C LEU A 56 7.73 0.44 4.29
N ASN A 57 7.33 0.82 5.50
CA ASN A 57 6.86 2.17 5.79
C ASN A 57 8.00 3.18 5.56
N GLY A 58 7.83 4.10 4.60
CA GLY A 58 8.87 5.03 4.17
C GLY A 58 9.76 4.54 3.02
N GLN A 59 9.56 3.32 2.50
CA GLN A 59 10.25 2.88 1.28
C GLN A 59 9.80 3.73 0.09
N VAL A 60 10.78 4.18 -0.70
CA VAL A 60 10.57 4.95 -1.91
C VAL A 60 10.35 4.03 -3.10
N PHE A 61 9.31 4.35 -3.87
CA PHE A 61 8.93 3.74 -5.13
C PHE A 61 8.97 4.77 -6.25
N TYR A 62 9.21 4.29 -7.46
CA TYR A 62 9.11 5.08 -8.68
C TYR A 62 7.78 4.77 -9.37
N GLY A 63 7.12 5.79 -9.91
CA GLY A 63 5.89 5.68 -10.70
C GLY A 63 6.00 6.49 -12.00
N PRO A 64 4.90 6.75 -12.72
CA PRO A 64 3.50 6.37 -12.45
C PRO A 64 3.22 4.88 -12.61
N CYS A 65 2.34 4.31 -11.79
CA CYS A 65 2.01 2.89 -11.83
C CYS A 65 0.59 2.58 -11.31
N LEU A 66 0.11 1.36 -11.56
CA LEU A 66 -1.11 0.82 -10.98
C LEU A 66 -0.74 -0.14 -9.86
N VAL A 67 -1.29 0.08 -8.66
CA VAL A 67 -0.99 -0.73 -7.47
C VAL A 67 -2.23 -1.34 -6.84
N ARG A 68 -2.08 -2.47 -6.16
CA ARG A 68 -3.15 -3.11 -5.39
C ARG A 68 -2.62 -3.67 -4.09
N ALA A 69 -3.29 -3.38 -2.99
CA ALA A 69 -3.02 -4.00 -1.69
C ALA A 69 -3.84 -5.29 -1.52
N GLU A 70 -3.26 -6.30 -0.89
CA GLU A 70 -3.92 -7.56 -0.57
C GLU A 70 -3.52 -8.02 0.84
N PHE A 71 -4.48 -8.52 1.62
CA PHE A 71 -4.19 -9.15 2.90
C PHE A 71 -3.75 -10.60 2.65
N VAL A 72 -2.50 -10.91 2.95
CA VAL A 72 -1.98 -12.29 2.92
C VAL A 72 -2.28 -13.01 4.23
N LYS A 73 -2.15 -12.27 5.35
CA LYS A 73 -2.52 -12.74 6.67
C LYS A 73 -3.44 -11.72 7.32
N ARG A 74 -4.54 -12.20 7.89
CA ARG A 74 -5.53 -11.38 8.58
C ARG A 74 -5.15 -11.24 10.05
N GLY A 75 -5.01 -10.00 10.50
CA GLY A 75 -4.73 -9.63 11.88
C GLY A 75 -5.99 -9.32 12.69
N THR A 76 -5.76 -8.75 13.86
CA THR A 76 -6.75 -8.37 14.87
C THR A 76 -7.08 -6.89 14.88
N GLU A 77 -6.34 -6.06 14.12
CA GLU A 77 -6.61 -4.63 14.04
C GLU A 77 -8.01 -4.33 13.48
N ARG A 78 -8.60 -3.23 13.94
CA ARG A 78 -9.96 -2.83 13.56
C ARG A 78 -10.01 -2.36 12.10
N ALA A 79 -8.96 -1.68 11.66
CA ALA A 79 -8.84 -1.09 10.34
C ALA A 79 -7.36 -0.85 10.03
N VAL A 80 -7.00 -0.97 8.75
CA VAL A 80 -5.69 -0.62 8.20
C VAL A 80 -5.89 0.36 7.05
N SER A 81 -5.04 1.38 6.97
CA SER A 81 -5.00 2.28 5.82
C SER A 81 -3.59 2.34 5.22
N ILE A 82 -3.52 2.39 3.90
CA ILE A 82 -2.30 2.48 3.11
C ILE A 82 -2.43 3.65 2.16
N PHE A 83 -1.41 4.50 2.14
CA PHE A 83 -1.35 5.68 1.29
C PHE A 83 -0.05 5.69 0.49
N ALA A 84 -0.14 6.14 -0.76
CA ALA A 84 1.01 6.60 -1.52
C ALA A 84 1.19 8.09 -1.25
N LYS A 85 2.33 8.49 -0.68
CA LYS A 85 2.66 9.90 -0.47
C LYS A 85 3.75 10.34 -1.43
N GLU A 86 3.48 11.40 -2.17
CA GLU A 86 4.42 11.99 -3.13
C GLU A 86 5.73 12.38 -2.45
N HIS A 87 6.84 12.09 -3.13
CA HIS A 87 8.18 12.40 -2.67
C HIS A 87 8.87 13.30 -3.70
N HIS A 88 8.89 14.59 -3.45
CA HIS A 88 9.72 15.53 -4.20
C HIS A 88 11.18 15.28 -3.79
N ALA A 89 12.06 15.06 -4.76
CA ALA A 89 13.49 15.16 -4.48
C ALA A 89 13.79 16.66 -4.32
N ASP A 90 14.45 17.03 -3.22
CA ASP A 90 15.06 18.36 -3.08
C ASP A 90 16.19 18.55 -4.11
#